data_AF-A0A1M5VHD7-F1
#
_entry.id   AF-A0A1M5VHD7-F1
#
_cell.length_a   1.000
_cell.length_b   1.000
_cell.length_c   1.000
_cell.angle_alpha   90.00
_cell.angle_beta   90.00
_cell.angle_gamma   90.00
#
_symmetry.space_group_name_H-M   'P 1'
#
loop_
_entity.id
_entity.type
_entity.pdbx_description
1 polymer ?
#
loop_
_entity_poly.entity_id
_entity_poly.type
_entity_poly.pdbx_seq_one_letter_code
_entity_poly.pdbx_strand_id
1 'polypeptide(L)'
;MRILRTSKVFGFCYADELQESEFFAKNFSVSIQENNLIFSFDFMRGLDLQKIKSNIKDYRFFEIEDVYLRNKLIEVVKENNHIKKMKLTIGEYSSYIKELKFNHKGFVIKLIA
;
A
#
# COMPACT_ATOMS: atom_id res chain seq x y z
N MET A 1 -14.93 6.50 -3.23
CA MET A 1 -13.47 6.57 -2.97
C MET A 1 -13.25 7.53 -1.81
N ARG A 2 -12.54 7.12 -0.77
CA ARG A 2 -12.20 7.92 0.43
C ARG A 2 -10.69 8.19 0.40
N ILE A 3 -10.31 9.46 0.33
CA ILE A 3 -8.90 9.87 0.44
C ILE A 3 -8.52 9.84 1.92
N LEU A 4 -7.46 9.11 2.26
CA LEU A 4 -6.97 9.01 3.64
C LEU A 4 -5.83 9.97 3.90
N ARG A 5 -5.01 10.25 2.88
CA ARG A 5 -3.89 11.17 2.98
C ARG A 5 -3.47 11.69 1.61
N THR A 6 -3.41 13.02 1.45
CA THR A 6 -2.92 13.66 0.23
C THR A 6 -1.42 13.96 0.26
N SER A 7 -0.86 14.18 1.46
CA SER A 7 0.54 14.56 1.65
C SER A 7 1.52 13.40 1.45
N LYS A 8 2.79 13.75 1.28
CA LYS A 8 3.91 12.81 1.11
C LYS A 8 3.97 11.81 2.28
N VAL A 9 4.23 10.55 1.93
CA VAL A 9 4.63 9.45 2.82
C VAL A 9 5.91 8.80 2.29
N PHE A 10 6.64 8.16 3.20
CA PHE A 10 7.83 7.37 2.89
C PHE A 10 7.55 5.89 3.11
N GLY A 11 8.19 5.04 2.32
CA GLY A 11 8.04 3.61 2.43
C GLY A 11 9.08 2.83 1.65
N PHE A 12 9.00 1.52 1.80
CA PHE A 12 9.92 0.53 1.23
C PHE A 12 9.12 -0.53 0.50
N CYS A 13 9.70 -1.09 -0.55
CA CYS A 13 9.19 -2.31 -1.16
C CYS A 13 10.30 -3.33 -1.36
N TYR A 14 9.98 -4.59 -1.10
CA TYR A 14 10.94 -5.71 -1.13
C TYR A 14 10.24 -7.04 -1.44
N ALA A 15 11.04 -8.06 -1.76
CA ALA A 15 10.64 -9.46 -1.90
C ALA A 15 11.84 -10.35 -1.53
N ASP A 16 11.63 -11.67 -1.39
CA ASP A 16 12.68 -12.59 -0.91
C ASP A 16 13.95 -12.56 -1.79
N GLU A 17 13.80 -12.33 -3.10
CA GLU A 17 14.91 -12.26 -4.07
C GLU A 17 15.23 -10.82 -4.53
N LEU A 18 14.51 -9.82 -4.02
CA LEU A 18 14.69 -8.41 -4.39
C LEU A 18 15.14 -7.57 -3.22
N GLN A 19 16.24 -6.86 -3.42
CA GLN A 19 16.72 -5.86 -2.46
C GLN A 19 15.63 -4.81 -2.20
N GLU A 20 15.53 -4.42 -0.93
CA GLU A 20 14.75 -3.27 -0.48
C GLU A 20 14.99 -2.05 -1.36
N SER A 21 13.89 -1.41 -1.76
CA SER A 21 13.89 -0.21 -2.59
C SER A 21 12.99 0.83 -1.95
N GLU A 22 13.51 2.04 -1.82
CA GLU A 22 12.84 3.13 -1.12
C GLU A 22 11.94 3.94 -2.07
N PHE A 23 10.81 4.42 -1.57
CA PHE A 23 9.93 5.30 -2.33
C PHE A 23 9.28 6.40 -1.49
N PHE A 24 8.93 7.49 -2.19
CA PHE A 24 7.96 8.45 -1.71
C PHE A 24 6.63 8.22 -2.43
N ALA A 25 5.52 8.34 -1.71
CA ALA A 25 4.18 8.24 -2.26
C ALA A 25 3.27 9.37 -1.75
N LYS A 26 2.14 9.58 -2.42
CA LYS A 26 1.10 10.55 -2.05
C LYS A 26 -0.28 10.04 -2.47
N ASN A 27 -1.32 10.80 -2.14
CA ASN A 27 -2.71 10.51 -2.54
C ASN A 27 -3.19 9.11 -2.10
N PHE A 28 -2.84 8.69 -0.90
CA PHE A 28 -3.29 7.42 -0.37
C PHE A 28 -4.81 7.43 -0.21
N SER A 29 -5.48 6.48 -0.83
CA SER A 29 -6.93 6.37 -0.85
C SER A 29 -7.40 4.94 -0.69
N VAL A 30 -8.66 4.78 -0.28
CA VAL A 30 -9.34 3.51 -0.22
C VAL A 30 -10.67 3.62 -0.95
N SER A 31 -11.01 2.64 -1.77
CA SER A 31 -12.32 2.51 -2.40
C SER A 31 -12.92 1.15 -2.10
N ILE A 32 -14.25 1.09 -2.09
CA ILE A 32 -15.00 -0.15 -1.92
C ILE A 32 -15.65 -0.43 -3.27
N GLN A 33 -15.36 -1.59 -3.84
CA GLN A 33 -15.96 -2.05 -5.09
C GLN A 33 -16.37 -3.51 -4.93
N GLU A 34 -17.65 -3.77 -5.19
CA GLU A 34 -18.32 -5.07 -5.00
C GLU A 34 -18.17 -5.57 -3.56
N ASN A 35 -17.09 -6.30 -3.27
CA ASN A 35 -16.73 -6.81 -1.95
C ASN A 35 -15.20 -6.79 -1.75
N ASN A 36 -14.54 -5.76 -2.29
CA ASN A 36 -13.11 -5.53 -2.16
C ASN A 36 -12.85 -4.15 -1.55
N LEU A 37 -11.96 -4.11 -0.57
CA LEU A 37 -11.35 -2.88 -0.08
C LEU A 37 -10.07 -2.64 -0.89
N ILE A 38 -10.09 -1.63 -1.76
CA ILE A 38 -9.02 -1.34 -2.70
C ILE A 38 -8.22 -0.14 -2.21
N PHE A 39 -6.97 -0.39 -1.86
CA PHE A 39 -5.97 0.55 -1.40
C PHE A 39 -5.23 1.08 -2.63
N SER A 40 -4.99 2.38 -2.70
CA SER A 40 -4.19 2.96 -3.78
C SER A 40 -3.37 4.15 -3.31
N PHE A 41 -2.27 4.40 -4.00
CA PHE A 41 -1.43 5.59 -3.83
C PHE A 41 -0.62 5.84 -5.10
N ASP A 42 -0.11 7.07 -5.22
CA ASP A 42 0.72 7.48 -6.34
C ASP A 42 2.18 7.58 -5.89
N PHE A 43 3.09 6.94 -6.61
CA PHE A 43 4.51 7.19 -6.42
C PHE A 43 4.88 8.63 -6.81
N MET A 44 5.76 9.23 -6.02
CA MET A 44 6.43 10.49 -6.32
C MET A 44 7.76 10.25 -7.01
N ARG A 45 8.23 11.24 -7.80
CA ARG A 45 9.56 11.20 -8.41
C ARG A 45 10.65 11.17 -7.33
N GLY A 46 11.77 10.50 -7.62
CA GLY A 46 12.93 10.37 -6.73
C GLY A 46 13.12 8.93 -6.22
N LEU A 47 14.14 8.74 -5.36
CA LEU A 47 14.55 7.45 -4.78
C LEU A 47 14.65 6.36 -5.88
N ASP A 48 14.19 5.14 -5.60
CA ASP A 48 14.33 4.00 -6.48
C ASP A 48 13.17 3.85 -7.49
N LEU A 49 12.41 4.92 -7.76
CA LEU A 49 11.15 4.82 -8.52
C LEU A 49 11.29 4.08 -9.86
N GLN A 50 12.37 4.33 -10.62
CA GLN A 50 12.55 3.67 -11.91
C GLN A 50 12.75 2.16 -11.76
N LYS A 51 13.58 1.75 -10.79
CA LYS A 51 13.78 0.34 -10.42
C LYS A 51 12.46 -0.28 -9.97
N ILE A 52 11.71 0.44 -9.14
CA ILE A 52 10.42 -0.04 -8.61
C ILE A 52 9.41 -0.25 -9.72
N LYS A 53 9.26 0.72 -10.64
CA LYS A 53 8.32 0.62 -11.77
C LYS A 53 8.64 -0.55 -12.70
N SER A 54 9.93 -0.77 -13.00
CA SER A 54 10.35 -1.86 -13.87
C SER A 54 10.08 -3.25 -13.29
N ASN A 55 10.02 -3.37 -11.96
CA ASN A 55 9.87 -4.65 -11.25
C ASN A 55 8.63 -4.68 -10.34
N ILE A 56 7.62 -3.84 -10.60
CA ILE A 56 6.50 -3.61 -9.66
C ILE A 56 5.72 -4.89 -9.32
N LYS A 57 5.67 -5.83 -10.27
CA LYS A 57 4.98 -7.12 -10.14
C LYS A 57 5.73 -8.11 -9.25
N ASP A 58 7.03 -7.90 -9.07
CA ASP A 58 7.91 -8.83 -8.37
C ASP A 58 8.02 -8.48 -6.87
N TYR A 59 7.70 -7.23 -6.48
CA TYR A 59 7.63 -6.84 -5.08
C TYR A 59 6.43 -7.47 -4.37
N ARG A 60 6.67 -7.98 -3.17
CA ARG A 60 5.67 -8.68 -2.34
C ARG A 60 5.29 -7.92 -1.09
N PHE A 61 6.17 -7.08 -0.59
CA PHE A 61 5.97 -6.30 0.61
C PHE A 61 6.02 -4.81 0.27
N PHE A 62 5.07 -4.06 0.83
CA PHE A 62 5.05 -2.60 0.82
C PHE A 62 4.91 -2.11 2.25
N GLU A 63 5.98 -1.56 2.80
CA GLU A 63 6.02 -0.97 4.13
C GLU A 63 5.90 0.54 4.03
N ILE A 64 4.95 1.12 4.76
CA ILE A 64 4.73 2.58 4.78
C ILE A 64 4.85 3.03 6.24
N GLU A 65 5.85 3.87 6.52
CA GLU A 65 6.13 4.40 7.84
C GLU A 65 5.33 5.69 8.08
N ASP A 66 4.02 5.56 8.29
CA ASP A 66 3.16 6.70 8.60
C ASP A 66 2.07 6.39 9.65
N VAL A 67 2.25 6.90 10.86
CA VAL A 67 1.35 6.68 12.01
C VAL A 67 -0.06 7.22 11.79
N TYR A 68 -0.18 8.40 11.14
CA TYR A 68 -1.47 9.01 10.88
C TYR A 68 -2.29 8.15 9.90
N LEU A 69 -1.68 7.76 8.78
CA LEU A 69 -2.29 6.92 7.76
C LEU A 69 -2.60 5.53 8.32
N ARG A 70 -1.71 4.97 9.14
CA ARG A 70 -1.96 3.72 9.86
C ARG A 70 -3.26 3.78 10.67
N ASN A 71 -3.45 4.83 11.48
CA ASN A 71 -4.64 4.98 12.29
C ASN A 71 -5.90 5.11 11.42
N LYS A 72 -5.83 5.86 10.31
CA LYS A 72 -6.92 5.96 9.33
C LYS A 72 -7.26 4.62 8.67
N LEU A 73 -6.26 3.81 8.36
CA LEU A 73 -6.48 2.46 7.83
C LEU A 73 -7.14 1.53 8.84
N ILE A 74 -6.75 1.61 10.12
CA ILE A 74 -7.39 0.83 11.19
C ILE A 74 -8.88 1.20 11.29
N GLU A 75 -9.22 2.50 11.25
CA GLU A 75 -10.62 2.96 11.21
C GLU A 75 -11.37 2.35 10.02
N VAL A 76 -10.82 2.46 8.81
CA VAL A 76 -11.44 1.93 7.59
C VAL A 76 -11.65 0.42 7.65
N VAL A 77 -10.65 -0.35 8.10
CA VAL A 77 -10.76 -1.81 8.22
C VAL A 77 -11.82 -2.20 9.25
N LYS A 78 -11.91 -1.48 10.37
CA LYS A 78 -12.95 -1.72 11.38
C LYS A 78 -14.35 -1.40 10.87
N GLU A 79 -14.53 -0.26 10.20
CA GLU A 79 -15.79 0.16 9.59
C GLU A 79 -16.27 -0.83 8.52
N ASN A 80 -15.34 -1.54 7.87
CA ASN A 80 -15.62 -2.44 6.75
C ASN A 80 -15.28 -3.90 7.06
N ASN A 81 -15.46 -4.33 8.31
CA ASN A 81 -15.13 -5.68 8.78
C ASN A 81 -15.88 -6.82 8.04
N HIS A 82 -16.97 -6.51 7.34
CA HIS A 82 -17.74 -7.44 6.51
C HIS A 82 -17.07 -7.75 5.16
N ILE A 83 -16.12 -6.91 4.72
CA ILE A 83 -15.41 -7.07 3.46
C ILE A 83 -14.36 -8.18 3.60
N LYS A 84 -14.41 -9.17 2.70
CA LYS A 84 -13.55 -10.37 2.78
C LYS A 84 -12.23 -10.26 2.03
N LYS A 85 -12.12 -9.30 1.10
CA LYS A 85 -10.97 -9.19 0.20
C LYS A 85 -10.39 -7.79 0.21
N MET A 86 -9.06 -7.71 0.20
CA MET A 86 -8.32 -6.46 0.12
C MET A 86 -7.42 -6.50 -1.11
N LYS A 87 -7.27 -5.36 -1.81
CA LYS A 87 -6.41 -5.21 -2.99
C LYS A 87 -5.54 -3.98 -2.85
N LEU A 88 -4.33 -4.04 -3.39
CA LEU A 88 -3.47 -2.88 -3.61
C LEU A 88 -3.46 -2.58 -5.11
N THR A 89 -3.69 -1.32 -5.49
CA THR A 89 -3.60 -0.84 -6.88
C THR A 89 -2.68 0.36 -6.96
N ILE A 90 -1.66 0.28 -7.82
CA ILE A 90 -0.66 1.32 -8.05
C ILE A 90 -0.50 1.50 -9.56
N GLY A 91 -1.03 2.58 -10.12
CA GLY A 91 -1.12 2.76 -11.57
C GLY A 91 -1.92 1.62 -12.21
N GLU A 92 -1.34 0.94 -13.20
CA GLU A 92 -1.95 -0.22 -13.88
C GLU A 92 -1.73 -1.55 -13.14
N TYR A 93 -0.86 -1.56 -12.12
CA TYR A 93 -0.60 -2.75 -11.33
C TYR A 93 -1.65 -2.94 -10.24
N SER A 94 -2.19 -4.14 -10.13
CA SER A 94 -3.11 -4.52 -9.05
C SER A 94 -2.83 -5.93 -8.57
N SER A 95 -2.83 -6.13 -7.25
CA SER A 95 -2.70 -7.44 -6.62
C SER A 95 -3.52 -7.53 -5.34
N TYR A 96 -3.89 -8.75 -4.96
CA TYR A 96 -4.59 -9.00 -3.72
C TYR A 96 -3.64 -8.91 -2.53
N ILE A 97 -4.13 -8.36 -1.42
CA ILE A 97 -3.41 -8.29 -0.15
C ILE A 97 -3.65 -9.60 0.60
N LYS A 98 -2.57 -10.35 0.81
CA LYS A 98 -2.55 -11.56 1.65
C LYS A 98 -2.65 -11.21 3.12
N GLU A 99 -1.93 -10.17 3.54
CA GLU A 99 -1.81 -9.79 4.94
C GLU A 99 -1.57 -8.28 5.06
N LEU A 100 -2.24 -7.64 6.03
CA LEU A 100 -2.03 -6.24 6.38
C LEU A 100 -1.62 -6.19 7.86
N LYS A 101 -0.37 -5.83 8.14
CA LYS A 101 0.16 -5.72 9.51
C LYS A 101 0.31 -4.27 9.91
N PHE A 102 -0.19 -3.91 11.08
CA PHE A 102 0.03 -2.60 11.68
C PHE A 102 1.17 -2.68 12.70
N ASN A 103 2.09 -1.73 12.70
CA ASN A 103 3.19 -1.64 13.65
C ASN A 103 3.27 -0.23 14.27
N HIS A 104 4.23 0.01 15.17
CA HIS A 104 4.33 1.29 15.89
C HIS A 104 4.70 2.48 14.98
N LYS A 105 5.38 2.25 13.85
CA LYS A 105 5.78 3.28 12.87
C LYS A 105 4.75 3.50 11.75
N GLY A 106 3.98 2.47 11.40
CA GLY A 106 3.14 2.46 10.22
C GLY A 106 2.51 1.10 9.96
N PHE A 107 2.62 0.59 8.74
CA PHE A 107 2.02 -0.68 8.34
C PHE A 107 2.76 -1.34 7.18
N VAL A 108 2.58 -2.67 7.07
CA VAL A 108 3.12 -3.50 5.99
C VAL A 108 1.97 -4.17 5.25
N ILE A 109 1.94 -4.00 3.94
CA ILE A 109 1.07 -4.71 3.01
C ILE A 109 1.87 -5.86 2.41
N LYS A 110 1.42 -7.10 2.63
CA LYS A 110 1.93 -8.29 1.95
C LYS A 110 0.96 -8.69 0.84
N LEU A 111 1.46 -8.76 -0.39
CA LEU A 111 0.70 -9.18 -1.56
C LEU A 111 0.70 -10.69 -1.72
N ILE A 112 -0.29 -11.22 -2.44
CA ILE A 112 -0.28 -12.62 -2.90
C ILE A 112 0.83 -12.80 -3.94
N ALA A 113 1.48 -13.97 -3.90
CA ALA A 113 2.49 -14.41 -4.86
C ALA A 113 1.87 -14.61 -6.25
#